data_AF-A0AAW1RKA7-F1
#
_entry.id   AF-A0AAW1RKA7-F1
#
_cell.length_a   1.000
_cell.length_b   1.000
_cell.length_c   1.000
_cell.angle_alpha   90.00
_cell.angle_beta   90.00
_cell.angle_gamma   90.00
#
_symmetry.space_group_name_H-M   'P 1'
#
loop_
_entity.id
_entity.type
_entity.pdbx_description
1 polymer ?
#
loop_
_entity_poly.entity_id
_entity_poly.type
_entity_poly.pdbx_seq_one_letter_code
_entity_poly.pdbx_strand_id
1 'polypeptide(L)'
;MHSHWECKHFAMIPPRNAKALLPLLGLLLLAWILELLGLIFVHKNCSNHGTKHWYSAAQLPESQYCGKIFRFHWAIVLLELPIALGLIGGTLGWFGLTENVLHRFRLVLLAWLAATTPLHAWTANVFLNLTDSTATPYLSSSEVNWARLGLIGAAAVAALNYAIMFTLGEDPNAWDRFRERDLLESTREPLTGQAGAV
;
A
#
# COMPACT_ATOMS: atom_id res chain seq x y z
N MET A 1 16.98 -46.72 -2.08
CA MET A 1 15.91 -46.15 -1.23
C MET A 1 15.78 -44.68 -1.58
N HIS A 2 14.80 -44.35 -2.42
CA HIS A 2 14.50 -42.98 -2.82
C HIS A 2 13.74 -42.28 -1.69
N SER A 3 14.34 -41.24 -1.11
CA SER A 3 13.66 -40.31 -0.21
C SER A 3 12.60 -39.56 -1.00
N HIS A 4 11.33 -39.95 -0.84
CA HIS A 4 10.17 -39.14 -1.19
C HIS A 4 10.20 -37.89 -0.30
N TRP A 5 10.77 -36.80 -0.82
CA TRP A 5 10.53 -35.48 -0.26
C TRP A 5 9.09 -35.13 -0.65
N GLU A 6 8.16 -35.38 0.25
CA GLU A 6 6.83 -34.81 0.17
C GLU A 6 7.00 -33.29 0.10
N CYS A 7 6.69 -32.72 -1.06
CA CYS A 7 6.47 -31.29 -1.22
C CYS A 7 5.32 -30.92 -0.29
N LYS A 8 5.63 -30.62 0.97
CA LYS A 8 4.71 -29.98 1.90
C LYS A 8 4.13 -28.79 1.18
N HIS A 9 2.80 -28.80 1.01
CA HIS A 9 1.99 -27.73 0.47
C HIS A 9 2.58 -26.38 0.89
N PHE A 10 3.21 -25.68 -0.08
CA PHE A 10 3.63 -24.30 0.12
C PHE A 10 2.38 -23.55 0.53
N ALA A 11 2.45 -22.94 1.71
CA ALA A 11 1.31 -22.39 2.40
C ALA A 11 0.65 -21.34 1.51
N MET A 12 -0.45 -21.78 0.89
CA MET A 12 -1.38 -20.94 0.16
C MET A 12 -1.79 -19.81 1.11
N ILE A 13 -1.83 -18.56 0.62
CA ILE A 13 -2.43 -17.44 1.39
C ILE A 13 -3.74 -17.98 1.95
N PRO A 14 -3.98 -17.91 3.26
CA PRO A 14 -5.10 -18.62 3.86
C PRO A 14 -6.35 -18.15 3.13
N PRO A 15 -7.28 -19.06 2.76
CA PRO A 15 -8.44 -18.74 1.93
C PRO A 15 -9.31 -17.62 2.53
N ARG A 16 -9.16 -17.35 3.83
CA ARG A 16 -9.74 -16.22 4.55
C ARG A 16 -9.16 -14.86 4.12
N ASN A 17 -7.86 -14.77 3.86
CA ASN A 17 -7.16 -13.53 3.49
C ASN A 17 -7.32 -13.23 1.99
N ALA A 18 -7.40 -14.25 1.14
CA ALA A 18 -7.69 -14.08 -0.28
C ALA A 18 -9.06 -13.43 -0.54
N LYS A 19 -10.08 -13.79 0.28
CA LYS A 19 -11.43 -13.20 0.20
C LYS A 19 -11.48 -11.73 0.64
N ALA A 20 -10.61 -11.32 1.55
CA ALA A 20 -10.51 -9.93 2.00
C ALA A 20 -9.69 -9.06 1.02
N LEU A 21 -8.80 -9.65 0.23
CA LEU A 21 -7.92 -8.92 -0.67
C LEU A 21 -8.66 -8.33 -1.88
N LEU A 22 -9.61 -9.06 -2.49
CA LEU A 22 -10.36 -8.58 -3.65
C LEU A 22 -11.14 -7.27 -3.41
N PRO A 23 -11.93 -7.11 -2.33
CA PRO A 23 -12.60 -5.83 -2.06
C PRO A 23 -11.61 -4.71 -1.74
N LEU A 24 -10.48 -5.00 -1.08
CA LEU A 24 -9.41 -4.02 -0.84
C LEU A 24 -8.80 -3.52 -2.16
N LEU A 25 -8.58 -4.42 -3.13
CA LEU A 25 -8.08 -4.04 -4.45
C LEU A 25 -9.10 -3.20 -5.24
N GLY A 26 -10.39 -3.50 -5.12
CA GLY A 26 -11.45 -2.68 -5.71
C GLY A 26 -11.47 -1.26 -5.14
N LEU A 27 -11.33 -1.13 -3.81
CA LEU A 27 -11.21 0.16 -3.14
C LEU A 27 -9.91 0.88 -3.51
N LEU A 28 -8.80 0.15 -3.66
CA LEU A 28 -7.50 0.72 -4.05
C LEU A 28 -7.59 1.37 -5.43
N LEU A 29 -8.19 0.66 -6.40
CA LEU A 29 -8.40 1.21 -7.74
C LEU A 29 -9.30 2.46 -7.72
N LEU A 30 -10.37 2.45 -6.92
CA LEU A 30 -11.23 3.61 -6.79
C LEU A 30 -10.46 4.81 -6.19
N ALA A 31 -9.72 4.58 -5.11
CA ALA A 31 -8.88 5.60 -4.46
C ALA A 31 -7.83 6.16 -5.43
N TRP A 32 -7.18 5.29 -6.20
CA TRP A 32 -6.22 5.67 -7.23
C TRP A 32 -6.84 6.53 -8.33
N ILE A 33 -8.07 6.21 -8.79
CA ILE A 33 -8.79 7.04 -9.76
C ILE A 33 -9.08 8.44 -9.17
N LEU A 34 -9.50 8.52 -7.90
CA LEU A 34 -9.75 9.81 -7.25
C LEU A 34 -8.48 10.65 -7.12
N GLU A 35 -7.36 10.02 -6.74
CA GLU A 35 -6.06 10.68 -6.68
C GLU A 35 -5.61 11.17 -8.06
N LEU A 36 -5.76 10.33 -9.09
CA LEU A 36 -5.42 10.68 -10.48
C LEU A 36 -6.25 11.87 -10.97
N LEU A 37 -7.56 11.89 -10.71
CA LEU A 37 -8.43 13.01 -11.06
C LEU A 37 -8.01 14.29 -10.32
N GLY A 38 -7.81 14.21 -9.00
CA GLY A 38 -7.32 15.35 -8.21
C GLY A 38 -6.02 15.92 -8.76
N LEU A 39 -5.04 15.04 -9.08
CA LEU A 39 -3.75 15.41 -9.65
C LEU A 39 -3.90 16.09 -11.03
N ILE A 40 -4.74 15.57 -11.91
CA ILE A 40 -4.98 16.16 -13.24
C ILE A 40 -5.49 17.59 -13.10
N PHE A 41 -6.50 17.80 -12.26
CA PHE A 41 -7.09 19.13 -12.09
C PHE A 41 -6.13 20.09 -11.39
N VAL A 42 -5.47 19.68 -10.32
CA VAL A 42 -4.50 20.54 -9.62
C VAL A 42 -3.32 20.90 -10.53
N HIS A 43 -2.81 19.96 -11.32
CA HIS A 43 -1.74 20.24 -12.29
C HIS A 43 -2.20 21.20 -13.41
N LYS A 44 -3.39 20.96 -13.97
CA LYS A 44 -4.00 21.84 -14.97
C LYS A 44 -4.17 23.25 -14.41
N ASN A 45 -4.63 23.37 -13.17
CA ASN A 45 -4.82 24.65 -12.51
C ASN A 45 -3.48 25.32 -12.24
N CYS A 46 -2.45 24.61 -11.78
CA CYS A 46 -1.09 25.16 -11.62
C CYS A 46 -0.55 25.77 -12.93
N SER A 47 -0.84 25.12 -14.05
CA SER A 47 -0.36 25.55 -15.36
C SER A 47 -1.10 26.78 -15.91
N ASN A 48 -2.35 27.00 -15.49
CA ASN A 48 -3.24 28.03 -16.03
C ASN A 48 -3.64 29.11 -15.01
N HIS A 49 -3.17 29.03 -13.76
CA HIS A 49 -3.62 29.94 -12.70
C HIS A 49 -3.06 31.36 -12.89
N GLY A 50 -3.91 32.36 -12.64
CA GLY A 50 -3.53 33.77 -12.74
C GLY A 50 -2.58 34.22 -11.62
N THR A 51 -2.73 33.69 -10.40
CA THR A 51 -1.85 34.01 -9.27
C THR A 51 -0.71 33.00 -9.13
N LYS A 52 0.51 33.47 -9.40
CA LYS A 52 1.75 32.69 -9.36
C LYS A 52 2.33 32.52 -7.95
N HIS A 53 1.52 32.38 -6.90
CA HIS A 53 2.06 32.25 -5.53
C HIS A 53 1.41 31.15 -4.67
N TRP A 54 0.29 30.55 -5.09
CA TRP A 54 -0.42 29.55 -4.27
C TRP A 54 0.38 28.26 -4.02
N TYR A 55 1.30 27.90 -4.91
CA TYR A 55 2.21 26.75 -4.74
C TYR A 55 3.21 26.97 -3.59
N SER A 56 3.65 28.22 -3.35
CA SER A 56 4.63 28.52 -2.28
C SER A 56 3.99 28.35 -0.91
N ALA A 57 2.71 28.72 -0.80
CA ALA A 57 1.87 28.48 0.35
C ALA A 57 1.62 26.98 0.61
N ALA A 58 1.66 26.16 -0.44
CA ALA A 58 1.58 24.71 -0.36
C ALA A 58 2.93 24.02 -0.04
N GLN A 59 3.97 24.81 0.27
CA GLN A 59 5.35 24.34 0.46
C GLN A 59 5.94 23.65 -0.79
N LEU A 60 5.41 23.96 -1.97
CA LEU A 60 5.96 23.51 -3.25
C LEU A 60 6.94 24.56 -3.79
N PRO A 61 8.01 24.16 -4.51
CA PRO A 61 8.97 25.12 -5.07
C PRO A 61 8.36 25.98 -6.21
N GLU A 62 9.08 26.98 -6.69
CA GLU A 62 8.54 28.07 -7.54
C GLU A 62 7.81 27.67 -8.85
N SER A 63 6.73 28.38 -9.22
CA SER A 63 5.78 28.10 -10.34
C SER A 63 6.39 27.88 -11.72
N GLN A 64 7.55 28.48 -11.98
CA GLN A 64 8.34 28.21 -13.20
C GLN A 64 8.67 26.72 -13.37
N TYR A 65 8.40 25.93 -12.33
CA TYR A 65 8.58 24.49 -12.26
C TYR A 65 7.30 23.70 -11.98
N CYS A 66 6.07 24.21 -12.15
CA CYS A 66 4.82 23.42 -11.96
C CYS A 66 4.94 22.04 -12.62
N GLY A 67 5.34 21.98 -13.89
CA GLY A 67 5.56 20.71 -14.60
C GLY A 67 6.64 19.83 -13.94
N LYS A 68 7.74 20.39 -13.44
CA LYS A 68 8.79 19.60 -12.75
C LYS A 68 8.36 19.11 -11.37
N ILE A 69 7.54 19.88 -10.65
CA ILE A 69 7.03 19.54 -9.32
C ILE A 69 6.02 18.41 -9.42
N PHE A 70 5.09 18.51 -10.37
CA PHE A 70 4.08 17.48 -10.57
C PHE A 70 4.65 16.23 -11.23
N ARG A 71 5.80 16.27 -11.92
CA ARG A 71 6.45 15.04 -12.43
C ARG A 71 6.69 13.99 -11.35
N PHE A 72 7.06 14.41 -10.15
CA PHE A 72 7.26 13.48 -9.05
C PHE A 72 5.92 12.89 -8.57
N HIS A 73 4.88 13.71 -8.42
CA HIS A 73 3.54 13.25 -8.08
C HIS A 73 2.94 12.31 -9.15
N TRP A 74 3.15 12.62 -10.42
CA TRP A 74 2.79 11.73 -11.53
C TRP A 74 3.53 10.40 -11.46
N ALA A 75 4.82 10.40 -11.13
CA ALA A 75 5.57 9.16 -10.95
C ALA A 75 5.00 8.31 -9.80
N ILE A 76 4.62 8.93 -8.68
CA ILE A 76 4.00 8.25 -7.54
C ILE A 76 2.69 7.59 -7.96
N VAL A 77 1.75 8.36 -8.54
CA VAL A 77 0.44 7.84 -8.96
C VAL A 77 0.61 6.74 -10.01
N LEU A 78 1.53 6.89 -10.97
CA LEU A 78 1.74 5.88 -12.01
C LEU A 78 2.44 4.60 -11.50
N LEU A 79 3.24 4.70 -10.43
CA LEU A 79 3.90 3.56 -9.81
C LEU A 79 2.92 2.62 -9.11
N GLU A 80 1.77 3.14 -8.67
CA GLU A 80 0.73 2.35 -8.00
C GLU A 80 0.00 1.41 -8.98
N LEU A 81 -0.13 1.80 -10.26
CA LEU A 81 -0.81 1.00 -11.28
C LEU A 81 -0.20 -0.41 -11.49
N PRO A 82 1.12 -0.60 -11.71
CA PRO A 82 1.69 -1.92 -11.85
C PRO A 82 1.58 -2.76 -10.56
N ILE A 83 1.55 -2.13 -9.37
CA ILE A 83 1.30 -2.82 -8.10
C ILE A 83 -0.12 -3.39 -8.09
N ALA A 84 -1.11 -2.54 -8.36
CA ALA A 84 -2.51 -2.94 -8.40
C ALA A 84 -2.76 -4.04 -9.45
N LEU A 85 -2.20 -3.90 -10.66
CA LEU A 85 -2.30 -4.91 -11.72
C LEU A 85 -1.61 -6.23 -11.34
N GLY A 86 -0.44 -6.17 -10.70
CA GLY A 86 0.27 -7.35 -10.21
C GLY A 86 -0.55 -8.10 -9.16
N LEU A 87 -1.19 -7.37 -8.24
CA LEU A 87 -2.07 -7.94 -7.21
C LEU A 87 -3.36 -8.52 -7.80
N ILE A 88 -4.01 -7.82 -8.73
CA ILE A 88 -5.23 -8.29 -9.40
C ILE A 88 -4.94 -9.53 -10.24
N GLY A 89 -3.90 -9.51 -11.08
CA GLY A 89 -3.54 -10.66 -11.89
C GLY A 89 -3.07 -11.85 -11.04
N GLY A 90 -2.40 -11.59 -9.91
CA GLY A 90 -2.01 -12.61 -8.93
C GLY A 90 -3.19 -13.22 -8.16
N THR A 91 -4.25 -12.44 -7.91
CA THR A 91 -5.46 -12.90 -7.21
C THR A 91 -6.46 -13.59 -8.14
N LEU A 92 -6.62 -13.11 -9.37
CA LEU A 92 -7.55 -13.69 -10.35
C LEU A 92 -6.95 -14.87 -11.14
N GLY A 93 -5.66 -15.18 -10.97
CA GLY A 93 -5.00 -16.23 -11.74
C GLY A 93 -4.83 -15.92 -13.23
N TRP A 94 -5.01 -14.65 -13.63
CA TRP A 94 -5.00 -14.20 -15.03
C TRP A 94 -3.69 -14.55 -15.75
N PHE A 95 -2.56 -14.59 -15.05
CA PHE A 95 -1.26 -14.83 -15.65
C PHE A 95 -1.03 -16.28 -16.13
N GLY A 96 -1.99 -17.20 -16.01
CA GLY A 96 -1.90 -18.58 -16.54
C GLY A 96 -0.79 -19.45 -15.94
N LEU A 97 0.08 -18.86 -15.11
CA LEU A 97 1.16 -19.49 -14.40
C LEU A 97 0.67 -19.81 -12.99
N THR A 98 0.33 -21.09 -12.77
CA THR A 98 0.30 -21.85 -11.50
C THR A 98 0.07 -21.05 -10.22
N GLU A 99 -1.05 -21.30 -9.53
CA GLU A 99 -1.45 -21.19 -8.09
C GLU A 99 -0.57 -20.50 -7.00
N ASN A 100 0.57 -19.89 -7.33
CA ASN A 100 1.69 -19.53 -6.48
C ASN A 100 2.37 -18.20 -6.87
N VAL A 101 1.87 -17.45 -7.86
CA VAL A 101 2.45 -16.15 -8.26
C VAL A 101 2.43 -15.15 -7.11
N LEU A 102 1.31 -15.04 -6.40
CA LEU A 102 1.18 -14.13 -5.28
C LEU A 102 2.08 -14.53 -4.11
N HIS A 103 2.31 -15.83 -3.89
CA HIS A 103 3.28 -16.34 -2.91
C HIS A 103 4.73 -16.05 -3.33
N ARG A 104 5.07 -16.31 -4.60
CA ARG A 104 6.42 -16.13 -5.16
C ARG A 104 6.87 -14.67 -5.16
N PHE A 105 5.97 -13.75 -5.49
CA PHE A 105 6.26 -12.32 -5.56
C PHE A 105 5.80 -11.53 -4.33
N ARG A 106 5.30 -12.22 -3.29
CA ARG A 106 4.81 -11.61 -2.04
C ARG A 106 5.76 -10.56 -1.47
N LEU A 107 7.04 -10.92 -1.30
CA LEU A 107 8.05 -10.03 -0.73
C LEU A 107 8.32 -8.81 -1.61
N VAL A 108 8.32 -8.98 -2.93
CA VAL A 108 8.50 -7.88 -3.89
C VAL A 108 7.31 -6.92 -3.82
N LEU A 109 6.09 -7.47 -3.79
CA LEU A 109 4.85 -6.68 -3.66
C LEU A 109 4.81 -5.93 -2.33
N LEU A 110 5.17 -6.58 -1.23
CA LEU A 110 5.28 -5.94 0.09
C LEU A 110 6.33 -4.82 0.09
N ALA A 111 7.49 -5.04 -0.52
CA ALA A 111 8.53 -4.01 -0.62
C ALA A 111 8.06 -2.81 -1.45
N TRP A 112 7.35 -3.04 -2.55
CA TRP A 112 6.78 -1.98 -3.38
C TRP A 112 5.69 -1.21 -2.63
N LEU A 113 4.74 -1.90 -2.00
CA LEU A 113 3.71 -1.26 -1.17
C LEU A 113 4.33 -0.43 -0.03
N ALA A 114 5.35 -0.97 0.63
CA ALA A 114 6.05 -0.27 1.71
C ALA A 114 6.79 0.98 1.20
N ALA A 115 7.30 0.96 -0.04
CA ALA A 115 7.94 2.10 -0.67
C ALA A 115 6.93 3.15 -1.16
N THR A 116 5.79 2.75 -1.72
CA THR A 116 4.78 3.70 -2.25
C THR A 116 3.91 4.32 -1.16
N THR A 117 3.64 3.61 -0.07
CA THR A 117 2.83 4.13 1.06
C THR A 117 3.31 5.49 1.57
N PRO A 118 4.59 5.70 1.95
CA PRO A 118 5.05 7.01 2.41
C PRO A 118 5.01 8.08 1.32
N LEU A 119 5.13 7.70 0.04
CA LEU A 119 5.02 8.62 -1.08
C LEU A 119 3.59 9.15 -1.23
N HIS A 120 2.59 8.28 -1.12
CA HIS A 120 1.18 8.69 -1.13
C HIS A 120 0.80 9.48 0.13
N ALA A 121 1.34 9.11 1.31
CA ALA A 121 1.13 9.89 2.53
C ALA A 121 1.72 11.31 2.42
N TRP A 122 2.89 11.45 1.79
CA TRP A 122 3.49 12.75 1.50
C TRP A 122 2.66 13.56 0.50
N THR A 123 2.18 12.93 -0.58
CA THR A 123 1.25 13.54 -1.55
C THR A 123 -0.03 14.03 -0.86
N ALA A 124 -0.59 13.24 0.06
CA ALA A 124 -1.75 13.62 0.85
C ALA A 124 -1.46 14.89 1.67
N ASN A 125 -0.30 14.97 2.32
CA ASN A 125 0.09 16.17 3.08
C ASN A 125 0.23 17.42 2.18
N VAL A 126 0.75 17.26 0.95
CA VAL A 126 0.81 18.36 -0.04
C VAL A 126 -0.60 18.84 -0.39
N PHE A 127 -1.53 17.93 -0.68
CA PHE A 127 -2.91 18.30 -0.96
C PHE A 127 -3.63 18.88 0.26
N LEU A 128 -3.32 18.41 1.47
CA LEU A 128 -3.85 18.98 2.70
C LEU A 128 -3.47 20.46 2.83
N ASN A 129 -2.18 20.78 2.66
CA ASN A 129 -1.69 22.17 2.67
C ASN A 129 -2.38 23.06 1.63
N LEU A 130 -2.77 22.49 0.48
CA LEU A 130 -3.55 23.20 -0.53
C LEU A 130 -4.99 23.51 -0.09
N THR A 131 -5.55 22.70 0.79
CA THR A 131 -6.95 22.81 1.21
C THR A 131 -7.17 23.58 2.50
N ASP A 132 -6.18 23.65 3.40
CA ASP A 132 -6.45 23.98 4.81
C ASP A 132 -6.33 25.48 5.17
N SER A 133 -5.39 26.27 4.63
CA SER A 133 -5.40 27.72 4.96
C SER A 133 -4.42 28.61 4.19
N THR A 134 -3.19 28.15 3.93
CA THR A 134 -2.16 29.03 3.35
C THR A 134 -2.41 29.30 1.87
N ALA A 135 -2.87 28.29 1.13
CA ALA A 135 -3.17 28.41 -0.30
C ALA A 135 -4.61 28.90 -0.55
N THR A 136 -5.53 28.70 0.40
CA THR A 136 -6.97 28.96 0.26
C THR A 136 -7.31 30.38 -0.23
N PRO A 137 -6.66 31.46 0.23
CA PRO A 137 -6.92 32.82 -0.28
C PRO A 137 -6.60 33.00 -1.78
N TYR A 138 -5.81 32.09 -2.34
CA TYR A 138 -5.33 32.15 -3.71
C TYR A 138 -6.02 31.13 -4.62
N LEU A 139 -6.87 30.25 -4.09
CA LEU A 139 -7.56 29.19 -4.83
C LEU A 139 -9.06 29.47 -4.86
N SER A 140 -9.67 29.21 -6.01
CA SER A 140 -11.13 29.18 -6.13
C SER A 140 -11.72 27.95 -5.42
N SER A 141 -13.01 28.02 -5.07
CA SER A 141 -13.70 26.91 -4.39
C SER A 141 -13.66 25.60 -5.18
N SER A 142 -13.65 25.66 -6.51
CA SER A 142 -13.51 24.47 -7.36
C SER A 142 -12.12 23.86 -7.24
N GLU A 143 -11.06 24.66 -7.19
CA GLU A 143 -9.69 24.20 -7.02
C GLU A 143 -9.46 23.55 -5.66
N VAL A 144 -10.02 24.15 -4.60
CA VAL A 144 -10.01 23.55 -3.26
C VAL A 144 -10.70 22.18 -3.27
N ASN A 145 -11.84 22.06 -3.95
CA ASN A 145 -12.54 20.77 -4.05
C ASN A 145 -11.73 19.71 -4.82
N TRP A 146 -11.03 20.10 -5.89
CA TRP A 146 -10.13 19.19 -6.61
C TRP A 146 -8.92 18.77 -5.77
N ALA A 147 -8.35 19.69 -5.01
CA ALA A 147 -7.28 19.37 -4.06
C ALA A 147 -7.78 18.43 -2.95
N ARG A 148 -9.00 18.63 -2.43
CA ARG A 148 -9.64 17.70 -1.48
C ARG A 148 -9.85 16.32 -2.08
N LEU A 149 -10.24 16.23 -3.35
CA LEU A 149 -10.40 14.95 -4.04
C LEU A 149 -9.05 14.21 -4.13
N GLY A 150 -7.99 14.95 -4.49
CA GLY A 150 -6.62 14.42 -4.51
C GLY A 150 -6.14 13.98 -3.13
N LEU A 151 -6.41 14.77 -2.08
CA LEU A 151 -6.13 14.44 -0.68
C LEU A 151 -6.80 13.13 -0.27
N ILE A 152 -8.11 13.02 -0.51
CA ILE A 152 -8.88 11.81 -0.15
C ILE A 152 -8.35 10.60 -0.90
N GLY A 153 -8.07 10.74 -2.20
CA GLY A 153 -7.49 9.68 -3.02
C GLY A 153 -6.14 9.21 -2.47
N ALA A 154 -5.18 10.12 -2.30
CA ALA A 154 -3.84 9.79 -1.83
C ALA A 154 -3.83 9.20 -0.40
N ALA A 155 -4.64 9.76 0.51
CA ALA A 155 -4.77 9.23 1.87
C ALA A 155 -5.40 7.83 1.87
N ALA A 156 -6.43 7.60 1.04
CA ALA A 156 -7.06 6.30 0.90
C ALA A 156 -6.11 5.27 0.28
N VAL A 157 -5.33 5.63 -0.76
CA VAL A 157 -4.30 4.75 -1.33
C VAL A 157 -3.28 4.36 -0.26
N ALA A 158 -2.74 5.32 0.50
CA ALA A 158 -1.80 5.00 1.57
C ALA A 158 -2.38 4.06 2.63
N ALA A 159 -3.63 4.30 3.06
CA ALA A 159 -4.31 3.46 4.04
C ALA A 159 -4.60 2.05 3.50
N LEU A 160 -5.02 1.95 2.23
CA LEU A 160 -5.31 0.67 1.58
C LEU A 160 -4.02 -0.11 1.30
N ASN A 161 -2.93 0.55 0.93
CA ASN A 161 -1.61 -0.08 0.82
C ASN A 161 -1.20 -0.68 2.16
N TYR A 162 -1.43 0.03 3.27
CA TYR A 162 -1.21 -0.51 4.60
C TYR A 162 -2.08 -1.74 4.88
N ALA A 163 -3.39 -1.66 4.64
CA ALA A 163 -4.29 -2.80 4.82
C ALA A 163 -3.91 -4.03 3.96
N ILE A 164 -3.51 -3.79 2.71
CA ILE A 164 -3.04 -4.84 1.79
C ILE A 164 -1.72 -5.43 2.30
N MET A 165 -0.78 -4.61 2.79
CA MET A 165 0.45 -5.11 3.41
C MET A 165 0.18 -6.01 4.61
N PHE A 166 -0.81 -5.69 5.45
CA PHE A 166 -1.20 -6.56 6.57
C PHE A 166 -1.78 -7.88 6.06
N THR A 167 -2.73 -7.84 5.13
CA THR A 167 -3.37 -9.06 4.60
C THR A 167 -2.40 -9.96 3.84
N LEU A 168 -1.44 -9.38 3.11
CA LEU A 168 -0.34 -10.10 2.47
C LEU A 168 0.78 -10.46 3.44
N GLY A 169 0.93 -9.77 4.55
CA GLY A 169 2.01 -9.90 5.53
C GLY A 169 1.79 -11.03 6.53
N GLU A 170 0.54 -11.42 6.78
CA GLU A 170 0.20 -12.57 7.62
C GLU A 170 0.71 -13.88 7.01
N ASP A 171 1.55 -14.61 7.76
CA ASP A 171 1.91 -15.99 7.41
C ASP A 171 0.87 -16.92 8.03
N PRO A 172 0.12 -17.70 7.20
CA PRO A 172 -0.91 -18.62 7.70
C PRO A 172 -0.39 -19.61 8.73
N ASN A 173 0.89 -19.97 8.66
CA ASN A 173 1.47 -21.01 9.51
C ASN A 173 2.31 -20.43 10.65
N ALA A 174 2.40 -19.10 10.80
CA ALA A 174 3.19 -18.52 11.88
C ALA A 174 2.67 -18.96 13.25
N TRP A 175 1.36 -18.91 13.46
CA TRP A 175 0.73 -19.31 14.72
C TRP A 175 0.86 -20.80 15.03
N ASP A 176 0.77 -21.66 14.01
CA ASP A 176 0.96 -23.10 14.19
C ASP A 176 2.43 -23.43 14.53
N ARG A 177 3.39 -22.75 13.88
CA ARG A 177 4.81 -22.88 14.23
C ARG A 177 5.16 -22.31 15.60
N PHE A 178 4.46 -21.28 16.06
CA PHE A 178 4.62 -20.78 17.44
C PHE A 178 4.10 -21.82 18.44
N ARG A 179 2.88 -22.34 18.22
CA ARG A 179 2.29 -23.38 19.07
C ARG A 179 3.13 -24.65 19.12
N GLU A 180 3.65 -25.10 17.97
CA GLU A 180 4.52 -26.27 17.89
C GLU A 180 5.83 -26.03 18.67
N ARG A 181 6.37 -24.81 18.63
CA ARG A 181 7.56 -24.43 19.41
C ARG A 181 7.28 -24.45 20.91
N ASP A 182 6.16 -23.87 21.35
CA ASP A 182 5.75 -23.87 22.76
C ASP A 182 5.54 -25.29 23.30
N LEU A 183 4.94 -26.18 22.49
CA LEU A 183 4.77 -27.60 22.82
C LEU A 183 6.11 -28.33 22.95
N LEU A 184 7.06 -28.05 22.05
CA LEU A 184 8.41 -28.62 22.08
C LEU A 184 9.26 -28.09 23.26
N GLU A 185 9.00 -26.86 23.70
CA GLU A 185 9.69 -26.24 24.83
C GLU A 185 9.10 -26.71 26.17
N SER A 186 7.77 -26.86 26.25
CA SER A 186 7.07 -27.48 27.39
C SER A 186 7.46 -28.94 27.62
N THR A 187 7.79 -29.70 26.57
CA THR A 187 8.27 -31.09 26.68
C THR A 187 9.76 -31.20 26.98
N ARG A 188 10.51 -30.08 26.94
CA ARG A 188 11.94 -30.01 27.21
C ARG A 188 12.30 -29.65 28.64
N GLU A 189 11.35 -29.25 29.50
CA GLU A 189 11.61 -29.12 30.93
C GLU A 189 11.98 -30.51 31.49
N PRO A 190 13.23 -30.72 31.91
CA PRO A 190 13.66 -32.00 32.43
C PRO A 190 13.18 -32.14 33.87
N LEU A 191 12.72 -33.36 34.18
CA LEU A 191 12.55 -34.01 35.48
C LEU A 191 13.77 -33.83 36.42
N THR A 192 14.12 -32.59 36.76
CA THR A 192 15.20 -32.24 37.70
C THR A 192 14.66 -31.91 39.09
N GLY A 193 13.34 -32.00 39.30
CA GLY A 193 12.69 -31.71 40.58
C GLY A 193 12.30 -32.91 41.44
N GLN A 194 12.58 -34.17 41.05
CA GLN A 194 12.12 -35.36 41.79
C GLN A 194 13.22 -36.41 42.09
N ALA A 195 14.45 -35.97 42.34
CA ALA A 195 15.47 -36.80 42.98
C ALA A 195 15.92 -36.11 44.28
N GLY A 196 15.07 -36.13 45.31
CA GLY A 196 15.42 -35.53 46.60
C GLY A 196 14.27 -35.34 47.58
N ALA A 197 13.50 -36.39 47.88
CA ALA A 197 12.66 -36.42 49.09
C ALA A 197 12.38 -37.87 49.51
N VAL A 198 13.16 -38.29 50.52
CA VAL A 198 12.94 -39.35 51.54
C VAL A 198 12.82 -40.79 51.05
#